data_AF-V9DEA7-F1
#
_entry.id   AF-V9DEA7-F1
#
_cell.length_a   1.000
_cell.length_b   1.000
_cell.length_c   1.000
_cell.angle_alpha   90.00
_cell.angle_beta   90.00
_cell.angle_gamma   90.00
#
_symmetry.space_group_name_H-M   'P 1'
#
loop_
_entity.id
_entity.type
_entity.pdbx_description
1 polymer ?
#
loop_
_entity_poly.entity_id
_entity_poly.type
_entity_poly.pdbx_seq_one_letter_code
_entity_poly.pdbx_strand_id
1 'polypeptide(L)'
;MTSSDANGAEHGYSFTDHPFQMATIGDTHAEAMKVVSAGHKRVKRYNSTEPTATSTRASQPQPLPTDRPSTLTYKAARLQRTAGILRQYCARAEYRATTLKSKADQLARLPNVSSLTLELMEKTLDDIQSEHTGLMQDLEILAASANWFQNMVNLGSMPEVDLAAPTAAISAVHEALGAYRRSVEVMAESFQTARQKVSEYRRRRHLEYEQLALQRQANESCWERLLRFLLGELLVWTSWFPEAAAE
;
A
#
# COMPACT_ATOMS: atom_id res chain seq x y z
N MET A 1 -12.74 10.71 57.91
CA MET A 1 -11.30 10.35 57.98
C MET A 1 -11.16 9.01 57.28
N THR A 2 -10.56 8.81 56.11
CA THR A 2 -9.76 9.56 55.13
C THR A 2 -9.91 8.75 53.84
N SER A 3 -10.63 9.27 52.84
CA SER A 3 -10.11 9.78 51.56
C SER A 3 -9.37 8.75 50.68
N SER A 4 -9.96 8.41 49.54
CA SER A 4 -9.24 7.98 48.34
C SER A 4 -9.80 8.76 47.17
N ASP A 5 -9.34 10.01 47.08
CA ASP A 5 -9.40 10.84 45.89
C ASP A 5 -8.26 10.44 44.96
N ALA A 6 -8.61 10.01 43.75
CA ALA A 6 -7.82 10.23 42.53
C ALA A 6 -8.73 10.03 41.30
N ASN A 7 -9.84 10.78 41.26
CA ASN A 7 -10.56 11.06 40.02
C ASN A 7 -10.00 12.37 39.46
N GLY A 8 -9.37 12.30 38.29
CA GLY A 8 -8.89 13.50 37.61
C GLY A 8 -8.03 13.18 36.40
N ALA A 9 -8.68 13.01 35.25
CA ALA A 9 -8.28 13.62 33.97
C ALA A 9 -9.25 13.17 32.89
N GLU A 10 -10.31 13.96 32.72
CA GLU A 10 -11.08 14.03 31.49
C GLU A 10 -10.13 14.37 30.32
N HIS A 11 -10.10 13.54 29.29
CA HIS A 11 -9.85 14.02 27.93
C HIS A 11 -10.88 13.38 27.02
N GLY A 12 -11.85 14.21 26.63
CA GLY A 12 -12.84 13.90 25.63
C GLY A 12 -12.15 13.62 24.29
N TYR A 13 -12.28 12.39 23.83
CA TYR A 13 -12.19 12.09 22.41
C TYR A 13 -13.51 12.52 21.78
N SER A 14 -13.59 13.78 21.33
CA SER A 14 -14.67 14.17 20.42
C SER A 14 -14.43 13.46 19.09
N PHE A 15 -15.14 12.37 18.86
CA PHE A 15 -15.48 11.92 17.53
C PHE A 15 -16.30 13.05 16.89
N THR A 16 -15.64 13.89 16.11
CA THR A 16 -16.31 14.65 15.07
C THR A 16 -15.93 14.01 13.75
N ASP A 17 -16.95 13.45 13.12
CA ASP A 17 -16.90 12.89 11.77
C ASP A 17 -16.35 13.95 10.81
N HIS A 18 -15.19 13.70 10.22
CA HIS A 18 -14.90 14.26 8.92
C HIS A 18 -15.62 13.40 7.88
N PRO A 19 -16.56 13.94 7.09
CA PRO A 19 -17.10 13.20 5.98
C PRO A 19 -15.96 13.00 4.97
N PHE A 20 -15.47 11.76 4.85
CA PHE A 20 -14.73 11.37 3.67
C PHE A 20 -15.69 11.51 2.50
N GLN A 21 -15.58 12.64 1.77
CA GLN A 21 -16.08 12.73 0.42
C GLN A 21 -15.49 11.54 -0.35
N MET A 22 -16.33 10.57 -0.67
CA MET A 22 -16.01 9.58 -1.68
C MET A 22 -15.82 10.33 -2.99
N ALA A 23 -14.56 10.58 -3.36
CA ALA A 23 -14.23 10.90 -4.74
C ALA A 23 -14.64 9.67 -5.57
N THR A 24 -15.77 9.79 -6.26
CA THR A 24 -16.19 8.89 -7.31
C THR A 24 -15.05 8.76 -8.32
N ILE A 25 -14.46 7.58 -8.39
CA ILE A 25 -13.54 7.20 -9.46
C ILE A 25 -14.39 7.09 -10.72
N GLY A 26 -14.42 8.17 -11.48
CA GLY A 26 -15.02 8.29 -12.79
C GLY A 26 -14.35 9.44 -13.51
N ASP A 27 -13.65 9.10 -14.61
CA ASP A 27 -13.14 10.00 -15.63
C ASP A 27 -12.02 10.98 -15.26
N THR A 28 -10.77 10.52 -15.33
CA THR A 28 -9.64 11.35 -15.80
C THR A 28 -8.57 10.49 -16.51
N HIS A 29 -8.97 9.79 -17.57
CA HIS A 29 -8.07 9.54 -18.69
C HIS A 29 -8.18 10.73 -19.64
N ALA A 30 -7.43 11.80 -19.39
CA ALA A 30 -7.15 12.84 -20.38
C ALA A 30 -5.94 13.68 -19.92
N GLU A 31 -4.87 13.59 -20.72
CA GLU A 31 -3.95 14.68 -21.02
C GLU A 31 -3.36 15.52 -19.87
N ALA A 32 -2.09 15.28 -19.54
CA ALA A 32 -1.06 16.33 -19.45
C ALA A 32 0.32 15.74 -19.13
N MET A 33 0.89 15.00 -20.09
CA MET A 33 2.33 14.80 -20.14
C MET A 33 2.96 16.15 -20.50
N LYS A 34 3.43 16.93 -19.51
CA LYS A 34 4.21 18.14 -19.77
C LYS A 34 5.64 17.96 -19.26
N VAL A 35 6.43 17.38 -20.13
CA VAL A 35 7.90 17.42 -20.14
C VAL A 35 8.33 18.89 -20.10
N VAL A 36 8.98 19.33 -19.01
CA VAL A 36 9.62 20.65 -18.98
C VAL A 36 11.01 20.50 -19.57
N SER A 37 11.10 20.67 -20.89
CA SER A 37 12.37 20.86 -21.60
C SER A 37 12.84 22.31 -21.49
N ALA A 38 14.16 22.47 -21.58
CA ALA A 38 14.88 23.73 -21.55
C ALA A 38 14.37 24.75 -22.59
N GLY A 39 14.26 26.02 -22.18
CA GLY A 39 13.88 27.10 -23.08
C GLY A 39 14.31 28.47 -22.56
N HIS A 40 15.49 28.90 -22.96
CA HIS A 40 15.93 30.30 -22.95
C HIS A 40 14.86 31.20 -23.59
N LYS A 41 14.36 32.22 -22.87
CA LYS A 41 13.64 33.34 -23.47
C LYS A 41 14.29 34.66 -23.06
N ARG A 42 14.97 35.24 -24.05
CA ARG A 42 15.56 36.58 -24.04
C ARG A 42 14.61 37.49 -24.81
N VAL A 43 13.94 38.47 -24.19
CA VAL A 43 13.34 39.61 -24.93
C VAL A 43 13.30 40.91 -24.10
N LYS A 44 14.08 41.88 -24.60
CA LYS A 44 13.95 43.34 -24.74
C LYS A 44 13.33 44.26 -23.65
N ARG A 45 14.21 45.19 -23.23
CA ARG A 45 14.05 46.64 -23.03
C ARG A 45 12.67 47.27 -23.28
N TYR A 46 12.23 48.07 -22.32
CA TYR A 46 11.60 49.37 -22.56
C TYR A 46 12.29 50.44 -21.71
N ASN A 47 12.72 51.52 -22.37
CA ASN A 47 13.12 52.78 -21.75
C ASN A 47 11.85 53.62 -21.54
N SER A 48 11.71 54.27 -20.38
CA SER A 48 11.01 55.56 -20.31
C SER A 48 11.73 56.47 -19.31
N THR A 49 12.11 57.63 -19.82
CA THR A 49 12.69 58.79 -19.13
C THR A 49 11.61 59.51 -18.31
N GLU A 50 11.94 59.93 -17.09
CA GLU A 50 12.14 61.36 -16.76
C GLU A 50 12.56 61.56 -15.29
N PRO A 51 13.18 62.71 -14.97
CA PRO A 51 14.17 62.83 -13.90
C PRO A 51 13.52 63.28 -12.58
N THR A 52 14.25 63.14 -11.46
CA THR A 52 14.61 64.24 -10.52
C THR A 52 14.99 63.66 -9.15
N ALA A 53 15.90 64.38 -8.48
CA ALA A 53 16.28 64.32 -7.07
C ALA A 53 17.53 63.50 -6.74
N THR A 54 18.66 64.19 -6.83
CA THR A 54 19.95 63.89 -6.20
C THR A 54 19.75 63.79 -4.68
N SER A 55 19.43 62.60 -4.19
CA SER A 55 19.53 62.27 -2.77
C SER A 55 20.85 61.59 -2.53
N THR A 56 21.81 62.35 -2.01
CA THR A 56 23.11 61.87 -1.52
C THR A 56 22.88 61.12 -0.19
N ARG A 57 22.21 59.97 -0.25
CA ARG A 57 22.17 59.03 0.87
C ARG A 57 23.37 58.11 0.70
N ALA A 58 24.30 58.17 1.64
CA ALA A 58 25.39 57.21 1.76
C ALA A 58 24.80 55.80 1.62
N SER A 59 25.07 55.16 0.49
CA SER A 59 24.74 53.77 0.25
C SER A 59 25.58 52.97 1.24
N GLN A 60 24.96 52.61 2.37
CA GLN A 60 25.41 51.44 3.11
C GLN A 60 25.50 50.29 2.09
N PRO A 61 26.61 49.53 2.06
CA PRO A 61 26.65 48.33 1.24
C PRO A 61 25.47 47.45 1.65
N GLN A 62 24.55 47.20 0.72
CA GLN A 62 23.58 46.12 0.93
C GLN A 62 24.39 44.85 1.19
N PRO A 63 24.20 44.16 2.33
CA PRO A 63 24.79 42.85 2.49
C PRO A 63 24.23 41.98 1.36
N LEU A 64 25.13 41.50 0.49
CA LEU A 64 24.82 40.39 -0.41
C LEU A 64 24.19 39.28 0.45
N PRO A 65 23.07 38.66 0.05
CA PRO A 65 22.56 37.51 0.77
C PRO A 65 23.61 36.40 0.69
N THR A 66 24.37 36.25 1.77
CA THR A 66 25.43 35.25 1.97
C THR A 66 24.88 33.84 2.21
N ASP A 67 23.56 33.70 2.36
CA ASP A 67 22.91 32.46 2.79
C ASP A 67 22.43 31.62 1.62
N ARG A 68 23.26 31.42 0.59
CA ARG A 68 23.02 30.31 -0.34
C ARG A 68 23.65 29.07 0.28
N PRO A 69 22.87 28.06 0.70
CA PRO A 69 23.45 26.82 1.20
C PRO A 69 24.41 26.27 0.13
N SER A 70 25.57 25.81 0.57
CA SER A 70 26.55 25.21 -0.34
C SER A 70 25.86 24.14 -1.18
N THR A 71 26.30 23.95 -2.42
CA THR A 71 25.74 22.91 -3.30
C THR A 71 25.76 21.53 -2.65
N LEU A 72 26.70 21.29 -1.73
CA LEU A 72 26.80 20.11 -0.88
C LEU A 72 25.67 20.04 0.16
N THR A 73 25.44 21.11 0.93
CA THR A 73 24.38 21.20 1.94
C THR A 73 23.00 21.01 1.31
N TYR A 74 22.76 21.60 0.13
CA TYR A 74 21.52 21.42 -0.61
C TYR A 74 21.32 19.97 -1.07
N LYS A 75 22.36 19.33 -1.61
CA LYS A 75 22.29 17.92 -2.03
C LYS A 75 22.09 16.97 -0.83
N ALA A 76 22.72 17.26 0.31
CA ALA A 76 22.54 16.49 1.55
C ALA A 76 21.10 16.60 2.08
N ALA A 77 20.54 17.81 2.11
CA ALA A 77 19.15 18.03 2.52
C ALA A 77 18.15 17.31 1.58
N ARG A 78 18.41 17.31 0.27
CA ARG A 78 17.60 16.56 -0.70
C ARG A 78 17.67 15.05 -0.46
N LEU A 79 18.87 14.51 -0.22
CA LEU A 79 19.07 13.10 0.08
C LEU A 79 18.33 12.68 1.36
N GLN A 80 18.45 13.49 2.42
CA GLN A 80 17.76 13.27 3.69
C GLN A 80 16.24 13.29 3.52
N ARG A 81 15.70 14.22 2.74
CA ARG A 81 14.26 14.28 2.43
C ARG A 81 13.80 13.02 1.69
N THR A 82 14.54 12.59 0.66
CA THR A 82 14.19 11.37 -0.09
C THR A 82 14.23 10.13 0.79
N ALA A 83 15.24 9.99 1.66
CA ALA A 83 15.31 8.91 2.64
C ALA A 83 14.11 8.92 3.61
N GLY A 84 13.69 10.10 4.06
CA GLY A 84 12.49 10.26 4.89
C GLY A 84 11.20 9.83 4.19
N ILE A 85 11.03 10.20 2.92
CA ILE A 85 9.89 9.78 2.10
C ILE A 85 9.85 8.25 1.96
N LEU A 86 10.98 7.61 1.67
CA LEU A 86 11.03 6.16 1.54
C LEU A 86 10.69 5.41 2.83
N ARG A 87 11.09 5.94 3.99
CA ARG A 87 10.68 5.37 5.28
C ARG A 87 9.17 5.39 5.46
N GLN A 88 8.51 6.47 5.05
CA GLN A 88 7.05 6.54 5.10
C GLN A 88 6.40 5.53 4.14
N TYR A 89 6.97 5.33 2.95
CA TYR A 89 6.51 4.29 2.03
C TYR A 89 6.67 2.89 2.62
N CYS A 90 7.81 2.57 3.27
CA CYS A 90 8.02 1.29 3.96
C CYS A 90 6.95 1.08 5.04
N ALA A 91 6.76 2.07 5.93
CA ALA A 91 5.74 1.99 6.98
C ALA A 91 4.32 1.80 6.43
N ARG A 92 3.98 2.46 5.31
CA ARG A 92 2.70 2.29 4.64
C ARG A 92 2.55 0.88 4.04
N ALA A 93 3.61 0.33 3.46
CA ALA A 93 3.62 -1.01 2.90
C ALA A 93 3.44 -2.07 4.01
N GLU A 94 4.15 -1.94 5.14
CA GLU A 94 3.98 -2.77 6.33
C GLU A 94 2.53 -2.72 6.85
N TYR A 95 1.96 -1.52 6.99
CA TYR A 95 0.57 -1.36 7.43
C TYR A 95 -0.43 -2.03 6.47
N ARG A 96 -0.25 -1.89 5.16
CA ARG A 96 -1.11 -2.54 4.16
C ARG A 96 -0.99 -4.06 4.24
N ALA A 97 0.23 -4.59 4.38
CA ALA A 97 0.46 -6.03 4.46
C ALA A 97 -0.14 -6.64 5.74
N THR A 98 0.06 -6.02 6.89
CA THR A 98 -0.51 -6.45 8.17
C THR A 98 -2.04 -6.35 8.18
N THR A 99 -2.60 -5.28 7.63
CA THR A 99 -4.06 -5.14 7.46
C THR A 99 -4.62 -6.24 6.56
N LEU A 100 -3.93 -6.57 5.47
CA LEU A 100 -4.39 -7.60 4.55
C LEU A 100 -4.25 -9.01 5.16
N LYS A 101 -3.21 -9.28 5.97
CA LYS A 101 -3.12 -10.48 6.81
C LYS A 101 -4.33 -10.59 7.75
N SER A 102 -4.67 -9.51 8.46
CA SER A 102 -5.84 -9.49 9.35
C SER A 102 -7.15 -9.73 8.59
N LYS A 103 -7.32 -9.15 7.40
CA LYS A 103 -8.47 -9.44 6.53
C LYS A 103 -8.50 -10.89 6.08
N ALA A 104 -7.35 -11.47 5.73
CA ALA A 104 -7.22 -12.90 5.41
C ALA A 104 -7.75 -13.78 6.57
N ASP A 105 -7.33 -13.45 7.79
CA ASP A 105 -7.74 -14.16 9.00
C ASP A 105 -9.24 -14.04 9.27
N GLN A 106 -9.82 -12.87 8.99
CA GLN A 106 -11.26 -12.67 9.07
C GLN A 106 -12.01 -13.49 8.01
N LEU A 107 -11.58 -13.45 6.75
CA LEU A 107 -12.18 -14.22 5.66
C LEU A 107 -12.13 -15.72 5.92
N ALA A 108 -11.04 -16.23 6.50
CA ALA A 108 -10.90 -17.64 6.86
C ALA A 108 -11.94 -18.13 7.88
N ARG A 109 -12.59 -17.22 8.63
CA ARG A 109 -13.64 -17.53 9.60
C ARG A 109 -15.05 -17.44 9.02
N LEU A 110 -15.21 -16.80 7.86
CA LEU A 110 -16.53 -16.61 7.24
C LEU A 110 -16.94 -17.88 6.47
N PRO A 111 -18.19 -18.33 6.60
CA PRO A 111 -18.64 -19.55 5.95
C PRO A 111 -18.75 -19.39 4.42
N ASN A 112 -19.13 -18.20 3.95
CA ASN A 112 -19.35 -17.93 2.52
C ASN A 112 -18.65 -16.62 2.13
N VAL A 113 -17.52 -16.74 1.46
CA VAL A 113 -16.77 -15.65 0.84
C VAL A 113 -16.88 -15.81 -0.67
N SER A 114 -17.17 -14.72 -1.37
CA SER A 114 -17.30 -14.75 -2.83
C SER A 114 -15.94 -14.99 -3.51
N SER A 115 -15.92 -15.65 -4.68
CA SER A 115 -14.69 -15.83 -5.48
C SER A 115 -14.04 -14.48 -5.82
N LEU A 116 -14.88 -13.49 -6.17
CA LEU A 116 -14.45 -12.13 -6.46
C LEU A 116 -13.67 -11.50 -5.29
N THR A 117 -14.12 -11.72 -4.05
CA THR A 117 -13.42 -11.23 -2.86
C THR A 117 -12.03 -11.85 -2.72
N LEU A 118 -11.88 -13.14 -3.00
CA LEU A 118 -10.59 -13.83 -2.93
C LEU A 118 -9.65 -13.38 -4.06
N GLU A 119 -10.17 -13.23 -5.28
CA GLU A 119 -9.41 -12.72 -6.43
C GLU A 119 -8.93 -11.28 -6.22
N LEU A 120 -9.79 -10.40 -5.71
CA LEU A 120 -9.40 -9.03 -5.36
C LEU A 120 -8.31 -8.99 -4.28
N MET A 121 -8.37 -9.91 -3.32
CA MET A 121 -7.36 -10.00 -2.27
C MET A 121 -6.00 -10.50 -2.81
N GLU A 122 -6.00 -11.51 -3.69
CA GLU A 122 -4.79 -11.99 -4.37
C GLU A 122 -4.18 -10.90 -5.27
N LYS A 123 -5.01 -10.20 -6.04
CA LYS A 123 -4.54 -9.08 -6.85
C LYS A 123 -3.93 -7.97 -5.98
N THR A 124 -4.57 -7.64 -4.86
CA THR A 124 -4.04 -6.62 -3.93
C THR A 124 -2.69 -7.05 -3.34
N LEU A 125 -2.49 -8.33 -3.06
CA LEU A 125 -1.19 -8.87 -2.63
C LEU A 125 -0.12 -8.65 -3.69
N ASP A 126 -0.43 -8.97 -4.94
CA ASP A 126 0.49 -8.84 -6.06
C ASP A 126 0.82 -7.37 -6.36
N ASP A 127 -0.17 -6.47 -6.29
CA ASP A 127 0.03 -5.03 -6.45
C ASP A 127 0.99 -4.48 -5.39
N ILE A 128 0.78 -4.82 -4.11
CA ILE A 128 1.68 -4.36 -3.02
C ILE A 128 3.09 -4.96 -3.20
N GLN A 129 3.19 -6.23 -3.61
CA GLN A 129 4.48 -6.87 -3.86
C GLN A 129 5.24 -6.17 -5.00
N SER A 130 4.56 -5.87 -6.10
CA SER A 130 5.14 -5.17 -7.25
C SER A 130 5.60 -3.75 -6.90
N GLU A 131 4.77 -2.97 -6.19
CA GLU A 131 5.15 -1.65 -5.68
C GLU A 131 6.42 -1.74 -4.81
N HIS A 132 6.52 -2.75 -3.96
CA HIS A 132 7.66 -2.94 -3.05
C HIS A 132 8.95 -3.39 -3.75
N THR A 133 8.84 -4.14 -4.85
CA THR A 133 10.01 -4.45 -5.70
C THR A 133 10.54 -3.19 -6.38
N GLY A 134 9.67 -2.27 -6.80
CA GLY A 134 10.08 -0.97 -7.34
C GLY A 134 10.89 -0.14 -6.34
N LEU A 135 10.51 -0.15 -5.06
CA LEU A 135 11.23 0.56 -3.99
C LEU A 135 12.66 0.02 -3.76
N MET A 136 12.95 -1.24 -4.12
CA MET A 136 14.29 -1.81 -4.00
C MET A 136 15.30 -1.04 -4.86
N GLN A 137 14.92 -0.72 -6.09
CA GLN A 137 15.79 -0.01 -7.05
C GLN A 137 16.07 1.42 -6.57
N ASP A 138 15.07 2.11 -6.04
CA ASP A 138 15.23 3.46 -5.48
C ASP A 138 16.18 3.47 -4.28
N LEU A 139 16.17 2.40 -3.47
CA LEU A 139 17.07 2.24 -2.33
C LEU A 139 18.51 1.94 -2.73
N GLU A 140 18.73 1.16 -3.78
CA GLU A 140 20.07 0.93 -4.34
C GLU A 140 20.70 2.24 -4.82
N ILE A 141 19.93 3.08 -5.50
CA ILE A 141 20.38 4.42 -5.95
C ILE A 141 20.70 5.32 -4.76
N LEU A 142 19.90 5.27 -3.70
CA LEU A 142 20.17 6.05 -2.48
C LEU A 142 21.38 5.55 -1.71
N ALA A 143 21.59 4.23 -1.63
CA ALA A 143 22.77 3.64 -1.02
C ALA A 143 24.04 4.07 -1.77
N ALA A 144 24.02 4.04 -3.11
CA ALA A 144 25.11 4.55 -3.93
C ALA A 144 25.35 6.05 -3.70
N SER A 145 24.29 6.84 -3.58
CA SER A 145 24.37 8.28 -3.29
C SER A 145 24.96 8.56 -1.90
N ALA A 146 24.58 7.78 -0.89
CA ALA A 146 25.14 7.87 0.46
C ALA A 146 26.63 7.48 0.49
N ASN A 147 27.02 6.44 -0.25
CA ASN A 147 28.44 6.05 -0.39
C ASN A 147 29.27 7.14 -1.07
N TRP A 148 28.72 7.79 -2.11
CA TRP A 148 29.38 8.94 -2.73
C TRP A 148 29.57 10.09 -1.73
N PHE A 149 28.55 10.40 -0.92
CA PHE A 149 28.65 11.40 0.14
C PHE A 149 29.67 11.03 1.22
N GLN A 150 29.70 9.77 1.66
CA GLN A 150 30.68 9.28 2.62
C GLN A 150 32.11 9.43 2.07
N ASN A 151 32.33 9.09 0.79
CA ASN A 151 33.62 9.27 0.14
C ASN A 151 34.00 10.75 0.02
N MET A 152 33.05 11.65 -0.26
CA MET A 152 33.29 13.10 -0.28
C MET A 152 33.65 13.65 1.10
N VAL A 153 33.01 13.15 2.17
CA VAL A 153 33.38 13.48 3.56
C VAL A 153 34.78 12.99 3.88
N ASN A 154 35.13 11.77 3.45
CA ASN A 154 36.45 11.17 3.69
C ASN A 154 37.58 11.84 2.87
N LEU A 155 37.29 12.29 1.65
CA LEU A 155 38.24 12.99 0.76
C LEU A 155 38.34 14.49 1.10
N GLY A 156 37.26 15.07 1.64
CA GLY A 156 37.15 16.46 2.03
C GLY A 156 37.44 16.68 3.51
N SER A 157 38.67 16.39 3.95
CA SER A 157 39.24 16.95 5.18
C SER A 157 39.63 18.43 4.99
N MET A 158 38.75 19.21 4.35
CA MET A 158 38.89 20.67 4.30
C MET A 158 38.26 21.27 5.56
N PRO A 159 39.03 21.96 6.41
CA PRO A 159 38.59 22.41 7.74
C PRO A 159 37.46 23.45 7.74
N GLU A 160 37.02 23.93 6.56
CA GLU A 160 36.01 24.98 6.41
C GLU A 160 34.61 24.49 5.98
N VAL A 161 34.43 23.18 5.74
CA VAL A 161 33.14 22.63 5.29
C VAL A 161 32.38 22.02 6.47
N ASP A 162 31.19 22.55 6.77
CA ASP A 162 30.29 21.95 7.75
C ASP A 162 29.82 20.55 7.29
N LEU A 163 30.35 19.51 7.97
CA LEU A 163 30.07 18.10 7.69
C LEU A 163 28.80 17.58 8.39
N ALA A 164 28.10 18.40 9.18
CA ALA A 164 26.91 17.96 9.92
C ALA A 164 25.78 17.53 8.98
N ALA A 165 25.49 18.32 7.94
CA ALA A 165 24.43 18.02 6.98
C ALA A 165 24.69 16.74 6.14
N PRO A 166 25.88 16.53 5.55
CA PRO A 166 26.24 15.26 4.91
C PRO A 166 26.11 14.04 5.85
N THR A 167 26.58 14.17 7.09
CA THR A 167 26.53 13.07 8.07
C THR A 167 25.09 12.70 8.42
N ALA A 168 24.24 13.70 8.66
CA ALA A 168 22.81 13.49 8.91
C ALA A 168 22.10 12.83 7.72
N ALA A 169 22.45 13.21 6.49
CA ALA A 169 21.90 12.60 5.28
C ALA A 169 22.31 11.12 5.14
N ILE A 170 23.58 10.79 5.43
CA ILE A 170 24.08 9.40 5.41
C ILE A 170 23.36 8.55 6.47
N SER A 171 23.21 9.05 7.70
CA SER A 171 22.46 8.36 8.75
C SER A 171 21.01 8.12 8.36
N ALA A 172 20.34 9.12 7.78
CA ALA A 172 18.96 8.98 7.33
C ALA A 172 18.79 7.91 6.24
N VAL A 173 19.75 7.77 5.31
CA VAL A 173 19.74 6.71 4.30
C VAL A 173 19.94 5.33 4.93
N HIS A 174 20.85 5.19 5.89
CA HIS A 174 21.04 3.92 6.61
C HIS A 174 19.79 3.51 7.39
N GLU A 175 19.14 4.46 8.06
CA GLU A 175 17.86 4.23 8.73
C GLU A 175 16.76 3.81 7.74
N ALA A 176 16.72 4.39 6.54
CA ALA A 176 15.78 4.02 5.49
C ALA A 176 16.04 2.60 4.97
N LEU A 177 17.30 2.23 4.74
CA LEU A 177 17.69 0.86 4.36
C LEU A 177 17.34 -0.16 5.45
N GLY A 178 17.58 0.18 6.72
CA GLY A 178 17.18 -0.65 7.86
C GLY A 178 15.67 -0.82 7.97
N ALA A 179 14.91 0.26 7.76
CA ALA A 179 13.45 0.21 7.72
C ALA A 179 12.94 -0.67 6.57
N TYR A 180 13.53 -0.54 5.38
CA TYR A 180 13.17 -1.39 4.25
C TYR A 180 13.42 -2.87 4.51
N ARG A 181 14.57 -3.26 5.08
CA ARG A 181 14.84 -4.66 5.40
C ARG A 181 13.79 -5.25 6.34
N ARG A 182 13.42 -4.52 7.39
CA ARG A 182 12.34 -4.92 8.30
C ARG A 182 10.99 -5.00 7.58
N SER A 183 10.69 -4.04 6.71
CA SER A 183 9.48 -4.05 5.88
C SER A 183 9.40 -5.29 5.01
N VAL A 184 10.50 -5.69 4.35
CA VAL A 184 10.57 -6.93 3.55
C VAL A 184 10.19 -8.14 4.39
N GLU A 185 10.76 -8.28 5.58
CA GLU A 185 10.52 -9.43 6.46
C GLU A 185 9.06 -9.49 6.91
N VAL A 186 8.51 -8.37 7.39
CA VAL A 186 7.11 -8.27 7.83
C VAL A 186 6.14 -8.54 6.69
N MET A 187 6.44 -8.01 5.50
CA MET A 187 5.62 -8.22 4.31
C MET A 187 5.67 -9.65 3.83
N ALA A 188 6.86 -10.27 3.79
CA ALA A 188 7.02 -11.66 3.39
C ALA A 188 6.20 -12.60 4.28
N GLU A 189 6.29 -12.44 5.61
CA GLU A 189 5.51 -13.23 6.57
C GLU A 189 4.00 -12.99 6.39
N SER A 190 3.60 -11.72 6.26
CA SER A 190 2.19 -11.35 6.13
C SER A 190 1.58 -11.89 4.84
N PHE A 191 2.30 -11.81 3.73
CA PHE A 191 1.86 -12.30 2.43
C PHE A 191 1.82 -13.82 2.36
N GLN A 192 2.83 -14.50 2.90
CA GLN A 192 2.84 -15.96 2.98
C GLN A 192 1.64 -16.45 3.79
N THR A 193 1.38 -15.83 4.95
CA THR A 193 0.22 -16.16 5.78
C THR A 193 -1.09 -15.92 5.04
N ALA A 194 -1.25 -14.73 4.42
CA ALA A 194 -2.46 -14.37 3.71
C ALA A 194 -2.76 -15.32 2.53
N ARG A 195 -1.74 -15.65 1.73
CA ARG A 195 -1.86 -16.59 0.60
C ARG A 195 -2.20 -18.00 1.09
N GLN A 196 -1.57 -18.46 2.17
CA GLN A 196 -1.89 -19.75 2.76
C GLN A 196 -3.37 -19.80 3.18
N LYS A 197 -3.88 -18.75 3.85
CA LYS A 197 -5.29 -18.70 4.27
C LYS A 197 -6.27 -18.69 3.11
N VAL A 198 -5.99 -17.94 2.05
CA VAL A 198 -6.81 -17.94 0.83
C VAL A 198 -6.83 -19.34 0.18
N SER A 199 -5.67 -20.00 0.11
CA SER A 199 -5.56 -21.35 -0.46
C SER A 199 -6.30 -22.41 0.38
N GLU A 200 -6.17 -22.35 1.71
CA GLU A 200 -6.88 -23.22 2.65
C GLU A 200 -8.39 -23.04 2.54
N TYR A 201 -8.85 -21.79 2.42
CA TYR A 201 -10.26 -21.47 2.23
C TYR A 201 -10.80 -22.08 0.93
N ARG A 202 -10.11 -21.87 -0.21
CA ARG A 202 -10.50 -22.46 -1.50
C ARG A 202 -10.58 -23.98 -1.43
N ARG A 203 -9.59 -24.61 -0.80
CA ARG A 203 -9.57 -26.07 -0.62
C ARG A 203 -10.75 -26.56 0.21
N ARG A 204 -11.07 -25.89 1.33
CA ARG A 204 -12.22 -26.24 2.16
C ARG A 204 -13.52 -26.16 1.37
N ARG A 205 -13.72 -25.08 0.61
CA ARG A 205 -14.92 -24.90 -0.22
C ARG A 205 -15.03 -25.96 -1.31
N HIS A 206 -13.94 -26.30 -1.98
CA HIS A 206 -13.94 -27.37 -2.97
C HIS A 206 -14.43 -28.70 -2.37
N LEU A 207 -13.89 -29.09 -1.22
CA LEU A 207 -14.27 -30.31 -0.52
C LEU A 207 -15.75 -30.29 -0.08
N GLU A 208 -16.26 -29.14 0.38
CA GLU A 208 -17.68 -28.97 0.71
C GLU A 208 -18.58 -29.19 -0.52
N TYR A 209 -18.20 -28.64 -1.68
CA TYR A 209 -18.94 -28.84 -2.93
C TYR A 209 -18.88 -30.29 -3.42
N GLU A 210 -17.72 -30.96 -3.31
CA GLU A 210 -17.60 -32.39 -3.63
C GLU A 210 -18.48 -33.26 -2.72
N GLN A 211 -18.51 -32.97 -1.42
CA GLN A 211 -19.38 -33.68 -0.48
C GLN A 211 -20.87 -33.49 -0.81
N LEU A 212 -21.28 -32.27 -1.16
CA LEU A 212 -22.66 -31.99 -1.58
C LEU A 212 -23.00 -32.71 -2.89
N ALA A 213 -22.07 -32.77 -3.85
CA ALA A 213 -22.26 -33.51 -5.09
C ALA A 213 -22.41 -35.02 -4.84
N LEU A 214 -21.56 -35.60 -3.98
CA LEU A 214 -21.65 -37.00 -3.58
C LEU A 214 -22.97 -37.31 -2.85
N GLN A 215 -23.43 -36.42 -1.98
CA GLN A 215 -24.72 -36.57 -1.30
C GLN A 215 -25.90 -36.53 -2.29
N ARG A 216 -25.86 -35.65 -3.29
CA ARG A 216 -26.87 -35.61 -4.36
C ARG A 216 -26.88 -36.90 -5.17
N GLN A 217 -25.72 -37.38 -5.58
CA GLN A 217 -25.61 -38.64 -6.33
C GLN A 217 -26.12 -39.84 -5.51
N ALA A 218 -25.80 -39.90 -4.21
CA ALA A 218 -26.31 -40.93 -3.32
C ALA A 218 -27.85 -40.87 -3.20
N ASN A 219 -28.41 -39.67 -3.04
CA ASN A 219 -29.85 -39.47 -2.98
C ASN A 219 -30.54 -39.85 -4.29
N GLU A 220 -30.01 -39.44 -5.44
CA GLU A 220 -30.51 -39.83 -6.76
C GLU A 220 -30.54 -41.36 -6.91
N SER A 221 -29.45 -42.05 -6.51
CA SER A 221 -29.40 -43.51 -6.57
C SER A 221 -30.43 -44.19 -5.64
N CYS A 222 -30.76 -43.57 -4.51
CA CYS A 222 -31.79 -44.06 -3.59
C CYS A 222 -33.18 -43.93 -4.22
N TRP A 223 -33.48 -42.76 -4.81
CA TRP A 223 -34.73 -42.53 -5.53
C TRP A 223 -34.88 -43.46 -6.72
N GLU A 224 -33.82 -43.70 -7.50
CA GLU A 224 -33.85 -44.67 -8.60
C GLU A 224 -34.19 -46.08 -8.13
N ARG A 225 -33.61 -46.54 -7.01
CA ARG A 225 -33.92 -47.87 -6.44
C ARG A 225 -35.36 -47.94 -5.97
N LEU A 226 -35.83 -46.92 -5.26
CA LEU A 226 -37.22 -46.85 -4.80
C LEU A 226 -38.19 -46.87 -5.99
N LEU A 227 -37.90 -46.10 -7.04
CA LEU A 227 -38.72 -46.04 -8.24
C LEU A 227 -38.77 -47.40 -8.95
N ARG A 228 -37.63 -48.10 -9.08
CA ARG A 228 -37.58 -49.47 -9.64
C ARG A 228 -38.38 -50.47 -8.80
N PHE A 229 -38.30 -50.37 -7.47
CA PHE A 229 -39.08 -51.22 -6.57
C PHE A 229 -40.58 -50.99 -6.75
N LEU A 230 -41.03 -49.73 -6.71
CA LEU A 230 -42.43 -49.37 -6.91
C LEU A 230 -42.94 -49.78 -8.30
N LEU A 231 -42.11 -49.63 -9.35
CA LEU A 231 -42.46 -50.10 -10.69
C LEU A 231 -42.58 -51.64 -10.73
N GLY A 232 -41.69 -52.35 -10.04
CA GLY A 232 -41.74 -53.81 -9.92
C GLY A 232 -43.01 -54.27 -9.22
N GLU A 233 -43.36 -53.66 -8.09
CA GLU A 233 -44.61 -53.93 -7.38
C GLU A 233 -45.85 -53.63 -8.24
N LEU A 234 -45.84 -52.53 -9.00
CA LEU A 234 -46.90 -52.21 -9.94
C LEU A 234 -47.02 -53.27 -11.05
N LEU A 235 -45.90 -53.75 -11.61
CA LEU A 235 -45.90 -54.81 -12.61
C LEU A 235 -46.42 -56.14 -12.05
N VAL A 236 -46.06 -56.49 -10.81
CA VAL A 236 -46.62 -57.67 -10.13
C VAL A 236 -48.13 -57.50 -9.92
N TRP A 237 -48.56 -56.36 -9.38
CA TRP A 237 -49.98 -56.08 -9.15
C TRP A 237 -50.80 -56.12 -10.44
N THR A 238 -50.34 -55.46 -11.50
CA THR A 238 -51.00 -55.47 -12.82
C THR A 238 -51.05 -56.87 -13.43
N SER A 239 -50.08 -57.74 -13.14
CA SER A 239 -50.13 -59.14 -13.59
C SER A 239 -51.19 -59.98 -12.87
N TRP A 240 -51.55 -59.64 -11.63
CA TRP A 240 -52.58 -60.33 -10.84
C TRP A 240 -53.99 -59.79 -11.12
N PHE A 241 -54.08 -58.54 -11.58
CA PHE A 241 -55.35 -57.86 -11.88
C PHE A 241 -55.35 -57.24 -13.29
N PRO A 242 -55.28 -58.05 -14.36
CA PRO A 242 -55.15 -57.54 -15.73
C PRO A 242 -56.35 -56.71 -16.19
N GLU A 243 -57.55 -57.00 -15.66
CA GLU A 243 -58.78 -56.27 -15.98
C GLU A 243 -58.82 -54.87 -15.33
N ALA A 244 -58.27 -54.73 -14.11
CA ALA A 244 -58.13 -53.44 -13.42
C ALA A 244 -56.91 -52.63 -13.89
N ALA A 245 -55.94 -53.29 -14.54
CA ALA A 245 -54.77 -52.65 -15.14
C ALA A 245 -55.05 -52.06 -16.54
N ALA A 246 -56.14 -52.49 -17.19
CA ALA A 246 -56.56 -52.01 -18.50
C ALA A 246 -57.38 -50.70 -18.45
N GLU A 247 -57.96 -50.37 -17.29
CA GLU A 247 -58.58 -49.08 -16.97
C GLU A 247 -57.52 -48.05 -16.52
#